data_AF-A0A7X9GR53-F1
#
_entry.id   AF-A0A7X9GR53-F1
#
_cell.length_a   1.000
_cell.length_b   1.000
_cell.length_c   1.000
_cell.angle_alpha   90.00
_cell.angle_beta   90.00
_cell.angle_gamma   90.00
#
_symmetry.space_group_name_H-M   'P 1'
#
loop_
_entity.id
_entity.type
_entity.pdbx_description
1 polymer ?
#
loop_
_entity_poly.entity_id
_entity_poly.type
_entity_poly.pdbx_seq_one_letter_code
_entity_poly.pdbx_strand_id
1 'polypeptide(L)' 'MRKQRTHFDKAFKENAVKLSLERKNISELAQELGIAPFLLYRWRKEYQQKGEASFPGHGVQSLSEDTF' A
#
# COMPACT_ATOMS: atom_id res chain seq x y z
N MET A 1 -12.62 -18.42 -14.32
CA MET A 1 -11.92 -18.51 -13.01
C MET A 1 -12.07 -17.16 -12.30
N ARG A 2 -12.82 -17.09 -11.18
CA ARG A 2 -12.91 -15.87 -10.38
C ARG A 2 -11.56 -15.66 -9.70
N LYS A 3 -10.80 -14.64 -10.09
CA LYS A 3 -9.61 -14.21 -9.33
C LYS A 3 -10.10 -13.89 -7.91
N GLN A 4 -9.83 -14.80 -6.98
CA GLN A 4 -10.00 -14.57 -5.55
C GLN A 4 -9.30 -13.25 -5.25
N ARG A 5 -10.07 -12.24 -4.83
CA ARG A 5 -9.50 -10.95 -4.44
C ARG A 5 -8.78 -11.19 -3.13
N THR A 6 -7.47 -11.44 -3.20
CA THR A 6 -6.60 -11.49 -2.03
C THR A 6 -6.73 -10.14 -1.32
N HIS A 7 -7.36 -10.17 -0.15
CA HIS A 7 -7.56 -8.99 0.66
C HIS A 7 -6.26 -8.76 1.42
N PHE A 8 -5.40 -7.89 0.90
CA PHE A 8 -4.20 -7.46 1.61
C PHE A 8 -4.56 -6.34 2.58
N ASP A 9 -4.20 -6.52 3.85
CA ASP A 9 -4.40 -5.52 4.89
C ASP A 9 -3.72 -4.19 4.53
N LYS A 10 -4.31 -3.10 5.02
CA LYS A 10 -3.75 -1.76 4.84
C LYS A 10 -2.31 -1.68 5.35
N ALA A 11 -2.07 -2.21 6.56
CA ALA A 11 -0.75 -2.25 7.18
C ALA A 11 0.25 -3.06 6.34
N PHE A 12 -0.20 -4.15 5.71
CA PHE A 12 0.64 -4.96 4.82
C PHE A 12 1.06 -4.18 3.57
N LYS A 13 0.11 -3.51 2.90
CA LYS A 13 0.41 -2.69 1.72
C LYS A 13 1.35 -1.54 2.05
N GLU A 14 1.14 -0.88 3.19
CA GLU A 14 1.97 0.24 3.62
C GLU A 14 3.39 -0.21 3.95
N ASN A 15 3.57 -1.28 4.71
CA ASN A 15 4.88 -1.86 4.99
C ASN A 15 5.58 -2.30 3.71
N ALA A 16 4.88 -2.99 2.81
CA ALA A 16 5.42 -3.43 1.53
C ALA A 16 5.94 -2.25 0.68
N VAL A 17 5.22 -1.12 0.68
CA VAL A 17 5.66 0.08 -0.02
C VAL A 17 6.82 0.77 0.70
N LYS A 18 6.77 0.93 2.03
CA LYS A 18 7.85 1.53 2.83
C LYS A 18 9.16 0.77 2.63
N LEU A 19 9.14 -0.56 2.72
CA LEU A 19 10.28 -1.43 2.40
C LEU A 19 10.78 -1.25 0.96
N SER A 20 9.89 -1.03 -0.01
CA SER A 20 10.26 -0.77 -1.41
C SER A 20 10.89 0.62 -1.65
N LEU A 21 10.73 1.55 -0.71
CA LEU A 21 11.37 2.86 -0.76
C LEU A 21 12.80 2.78 -0.20
N GLU A 22 13.01 1.99 0.85
CA GLU A 22 14.33 1.72 1.42
C GLU A 22 15.18 0.80 0.52
N ARG A 23 14.57 -0.25 -0.05
CA ARG A 23 15.25 -1.19 -0.96
C ARG A 23 14.94 -0.88 -2.42
N LYS A 24 15.96 -0.85 -3.28
CA LYS A 24 15.77 -0.67 -4.73
C LYS A 24 15.17 -1.89 -5.44
N ASN A 25 15.23 -3.09 -4.83
CA ASN A 25 14.84 -4.36 -5.45
C ASN A 25 13.39 -4.75 -5.18
N ILE A 26 12.46 -4.10 -5.89
CA ILE A 26 11.01 -4.33 -5.81
C ILE A 26 10.64 -5.78 -6.16
N SER A 27 11.29 -6.36 -7.17
CA SER A 27 10.98 -7.72 -7.65
C SER A 27 11.32 -8.81 -6.66
N GLU A 28 12.42 -8.64 -5.93
CA GLU A 28 12.87 -9.57 -4.89
C GLU A 28 11.96 -9.45 -3.65
N LEU A 29 11.71 -8.22 -3.21
CA LEU A 29 10.79 -7.93 -2.11
C LEU A 29 9.37 -8.49 -2.37
N ALA A 30 8.88 -8.40 -3.60
CA ALA A 30 7.59 -8.97 -3.97
C ALA A 30 7.58 -10.50 -3.87
N GLN A 31 8.67 -11.17 -4.29
CA GLN A 31 8.82 -12.62 -4.14
C GLN A 31 8.91 -13.04 -2.67
N GLU A 32 9.68 -12.31 -1.85
CA GLU A 32 9.77 -12.54 -0.40
C GLU A 32 8.39 -12.40 0.29
N LEU A 33 7.63 -11.38 -0.11
CA LEU A 33 6.27 -11.12 0.40
C LEU A 33 5.21 -12.05 -0.20
N GLY A 34 5.57 -12.91 -1.15
CA GLY A 34 4.64 -13.82 -1.83
C GLY A 34 3.57 -13.11 -2.68
N ILE A 35 3.86 -11.90 -3.14
CA ILE A 35 2.95 -11.08 -3.97
C ILE A 35 3.55 -10.85 -5.36
N ALA A 36 2.68 -10.56 -6.32
CA ALA A 36 3.17 -10.26 -7.65
C ALA A 36 3.83 -8.86 -7.67
N PRO A 37 5.00 -8.69 -8.28
CA PRO A 37 5.75 -7.43 -8.27
C PRO A 37 4.95 -6.26 -8.86
N PHE A 38 4.06 -6.51 -9.83
CA PHE A 38 3.18 -5.47 -10.38
C PHE A 38 2.26 -4.82 -9.33
N LEU A 39 1.84 -5.55 -8.28
CA LEU A 39 1.07 -4.98 -7.18
C LEU A 39 1.90 -3.98 -6.39
N LEU A 40 3.16 -4.30 -6.11
CA LEU A 40 4.08 -3.42 -5.40
C LEU A 40 4.33 -2.13 -6.20
N TYR A 41 4.55 -2.24 -7.52
CA TYR A 41 4.68 -1.07 -8.40
C TYR A 41 3.45 -0.17 -8.35
N ARG A 42 2.25 -0.78 -8.41
CA ARG A 42 0.99 -0.04 -8.32
C ARG A 42 0.85 0.67 -6.97
N TRP A 43 1.07 -0.04 -5.87
CA TRP A 43 0.98 0.50 -4.52
C TRP A 43 2.01 1.61 -4.28
N ARG A 44 3.23 1.47 -4.79
CA ARG A 44 4.26 2.51 -4.74
C ARG A 44 3.83 3.76 -5.50
N LYS A 45 3.24 3.61 -6.69
CA LYS A 45 2.73 4.74 -7.47
C LYS A 45 1.53 5.42 -6.79
N GLU A 46 0.66 4.64 -6.15
CA GLU A 46 -0.44 5.18 -5.34
C GLU A 46 0.13 5.96 -4.15
N TYR A 47 1.09 5.38 -3.41
CA TYR A 47 1.80 6.01 -2.30
C TYR A 47 2.56 7.28 -2.69
N GLN A 48 3.17 7.35 -3.87
CA GLN A 48 3.79 8.58 -4.34
C GLN A 48 2.77 9.69 -4.66
N GLN A 49 1.54 9.32 -5.04
CA GLN A 49 0.50 10.29 -5.40
C GLN A 49 -0.30 10.78 -4.18
N LYS A 50 -0.64 9.89 -3.23
CA LYS A 50 -1.46 10.26 -2.06
C LYS A 50 -0.72 10.12 -0.72
N GLY A 51 0.57 9.76 -0.73
CA GLY A 51 1.37 9.56 0.48
C GLY A 51 0.80 8.45 1.36
N GLU A 52 0.90 8.64 2.67
CA GLU A 52 0.34 7.76 3.69
C GLU A 52 -1.20 7.69 3.69
N ALA A 53 -1.88 8.65 3.02
CA ALA A 53 -3.32 8.60 2.81
C ALA A 53 -3.75 7.64 1.66
N SER A 54 -2.78 7.04 0.95
CA SER A 54 -3.06 6.09 -0.16
C SER A 54 -3.71 4.81 0.31
N PHE A 55 -3.47 4.42 1.55
CA PHE A 55 -4.13 3.28 2.15
C PHE A 55 -4.96 3.83 3.31
N PRO A 56 -6.29 3.86 3.24
CA PRO A 56 -7.10 4.22 4.40
C PRO A 56 -7.05 3.05 5.39
N GLY A 57 -6.38 3.28 6.51
CA GLY A 57 -6.35 2.36 7.64
C GLY A 57 -7.61 2.58 8.45
N HIS A 58 -8.14 1.53 9.05
CA HIS A 58 -9.27 1.67 9.96
C HIS A 58 -8.93 2.70 11.06
N GLY A 59 -9.66 3.82 11.08
CA GLY A 59 -9.47 4.97 11.97
C GLY A 59 -8.26 5.80 11.54
N VAL A 60 -8.41 6.89 10.80
CA VAL A 60 -9.07 8.11 11.25
C VAL A 60 -9.82 8.69 10.05
N GLN A 61 -11.15 8.75 10.16
CA GLN A 61 -11.95 9.66 9.38
C GLN A 61 -11.36 11.04 9.66
N SER A 62 -10.77 11.67 8.65
CA SER A 62 -10.38 13.08 8.69
C SER A 62 -11.57 13.85 9.25
N LEU A 63 -11.49 14.20 10.54
CA LEU A 63 -12.44 15.08 11.19
C LEU A 63 -12.25 16.40 10.47
N SER A 64 -13.17 16.61 9.53
CA SER A 64 -13.44 17.87 8.89
C SER A 64 -13.50 18.93 9.98
N GLU A 65 -12.53 19.84 9.93
CA GLU A 65 -12.75 21.29 10.01
C GLU A 65 -14.20 21.68 10.32
N ASP A 66 -14.52 21.88 11.59
CA ASP A 66 -15.72 22.61 12.00
C ASP A 66 -15.24 23.91 12.65
N THR A 67 -15.33 24.96 11.84
CA THR A 67 -15.09 26.35 12.21
C THR A 67 -16.19 26.80 13.18
N PHE A 68 -15.81 27.35 14.33
CA PHE A 68 -16.66 28.23 15.13
C PHE A 68 -15.91 29.53 15.44
#